data_AF-A0A2N6QSC7-F1
#
_entry.id   AF-A0A2N6QSC7-F1
#
_cell.length_a   1.000
_cell.length_b   1.000
_cell.length_c   1.000
_cell.angle_alpha   90.00
_cell.angle_beta   90.00
_cell.angle_gamma   90.00
#
_symmetry.space_group_name_H-M   'P 1'
#
loop_
_entity.id
_entity.type
_entity.pdbx_description
1 polymer ?
#
loop_
_entity_poly.entity_id
_entity_poly.type
_entity_poly.pdbx_seq_one_letter_code
_entity_poly.pdbx_strand_id
1 'polypeptide(L)'
;MHQNQGDKIMLLKEIAYWTYYFLSKNKSYGKSADTRIDSALIVSVLLFVNILTIVYIAEQHIGLNILQHLPIKSRNDLLSWVWSVIIIMPIVTYMYRCYFRKSRISHLVDEYQEKSPKRLFWGKVFFVFYCSSTWIIFFYAVIIDNNIGYSVDLF
;
A
#
# COMPACT_ATOMS: atom_id res chain seq x y z
N MET A 1 16.07 2.52 21.32
CA MET A 1 15.41 2.99 20.08
C MET A 1 15.67 2.11 18.83
N HIS A 2 16.28 0.91 18.95
CA HIS A 2 16.54 0.02 17.79
C HIS A 2 15.41 -0.97 17.44
N GLN A 3 14.47 -1.21 18.36
CA GLN A 3 13.41 -2.23 18.21
C GLN A 3 12.35 -1.84 17.18
N ASN A 4 11.98 -0.56 17.13
CA ASN A 4 10.91 -0.02 16.28
C ASN A 4 11.23 -0.09 14.77
N GLN A 5 12.53 -0.13 14.41
CA GLN A 5 12.94 -0.28 13.01
C GLN A 5 12.87 -1.74 12.55
N GLY A 6 13.15 -2.71 13.45
CA GLY A 6 12.99 -4.14 13.19
C GLY A 6 11.54 -4.54 12.93
N ASP A 7 10.61 -4.00 13.74
CA ASP A 7 9.18 -4.32 13.62
C ASP A 7 8.54 -3.73 12.36
N LYS A 8 8.92 -2.49 11.97
CA LYS A 8 8.47 -1.89 10.70
C LYS A 8 8.98 -2.66 9.48
N ILE A 9 10.22 -3.14 9.55
CA ILE A 9 10.79 -4.02 8.51
C ILE A 9 10.03 -5.35 8.48
N MET A 10 9.58 -5.86 9.64
CA MET A 10 8.84 -7.11 9.74
C MET A 10 7.44 -7.02 9.11
N LEU A 11 6.71 -5.92 9.31
CA LEU A 11 5.37 -5.72 8.75
C LEU A 11 5.40 -5.57 7.22
N LEU A 12 6.32 -4.78 6.68
CA LEU A 12 6.49 -4.65 5.23
C LEU A 12 6.93 -5.97 4.57
N LYS A 13 7.75 -6.77 5.25
CA LYS A 13 8.11 -8.14 4.81
C LYS A 13 6.88 -9.04 4.76
N GLU A 14 6.02 -9.01 5.78
CA GLU A 14 4.79 -9.80 5.80
C GLU A 14 3.86 -9.43 4.65
N ILE A 15 3.63 -8.13 4.44
CA ILE A 15 2.80 -7.65 3.32
C ILE A 15 3.41 -8.09 1.98
N ALA A 16 4.71 -7.88 1.78
CA ALA A 16 5.39 -8.25 0.55
C ALA A 16 5.31 -9.76 0.27
N TYR A 17 5.55 -10.60 1.28
CA TYR A 17 5.45 -12.05 1.17
C TYR A 17 4.04 -12.47 0.78
N TRP A 18 3.01 -12.00 1.50
CA TRP A 18 1.64 -12.43 1.26
C TRP A 18 1.12 -11.94 -0.09
N THR A 19 1.40 -10.70 -0.49
CA THR A 19 1.05 -10.22 -1.84
C THR A 19 1.64 -11.11 -2.92
N TYR A 20 2.93 -11.42 -2.83
CA TYR A 20 3.59 -12.31 -3.79
C TYR A 20 3.03 -13.73 -3.76
N TYR A 21 2.77 -14.28 -2.57
CA TYR A 21 2.19 -15.60 -2.40
C TYR A 21 0.80 -15.71 -3.04
N PHE A 22 -0.08 -14.71 -2.83
CA PHE A 22 -1.42 -14.70 -3.42
C PHE A 22 -1.37 -14.59 -4.95
N LEU A 23 -0.53 -13.70 -5.49
CA LEU A 23 -0.39 -13.56 -6.94
C LEU A 23 0.24 -14.79 -7.57
N SER A 24 1.29 -15.36 -6.98
CA SER A 24 1.97 -16.57 -7.51
C SER A 24 1.14 -17.86 -7.40
N LYS A 25 0.14 -17.89 -6.50
CA LYS A 25 -0.84 -18.98 -6.39
C LYS A 25 -2.01 -18.83 -7.36
N ASN A 26 -2.24 -17.63 -7.89
CA ASN A 26 -3.26 -17.41 -8.90
C ASN A 26 -2.79 -18.03 -10.23
N LYS A 27 -3.49 -19.06 -10.71
CA LYS A 27 -3.14 -19.78 -11.94
C LYS A 27 -3.09 -18.88 -13.18
N SER A 28 -3.76 -17.73 -13.13
CA SER A 28 -3.75 -16.72 -14.20
C SER A 28 -2.43 -15.96 -14.31
N TYR A 29 -1.62 -15.91 -13.24
CA TYR A 29 -0.34 -15.20 -13.21
C TYR A 29 0.79 -16.22 -13.28
N GLY A 30 1.47 -16.32 -14.43
CA GLY A 30 2.63 -17.20 -14.60
C GLY A 30 3.77 -16.85 -13.62
N LYS A 31 4.46 -17.86 -13.06
CA LYS A 31 5.46 -17.70 -11.98
C LYS A 31 6.82 -17.13 -12.42
N SER A 32 6.87 -15.96 -13.06
CA SER A 32 8.10 -15.46 -13.69
C SER A 32 8.54 -14.07 -13.18
N ALA A 33 8.39 -13.02 -13.98
CA ALA A 33 8.81 -11.66 -13.68
C ALA A 33 7.61 -10.76 -13.38
N ASP A 34 6.49 -11.00 -14.06
CA ASP A 34 5.29 -10.19 -13.99
C ASP A 34 4.72 -10.20 -12.56
N THR A 35 4.61 -11.38 -11.95
CA THR A 35 4.18 -11.52 -10.55
C THR A 35 4.97 -10.64 -9.57
N ARG A 36 6.28 -10.46 -9.77
CA ARG A 36 7.13 -9.68 -8.86
C ARG A 36 6.91 -8.18 -9.03
N ILE A 37 6.75 -7.74 -10.28
CA ILE A 37 6.46 -6.34 -10.60
C ILE A 37 5.04 -6.00 -10.12
N ASP A 38 4.06 -6.86 -10.40
CA ASP A 38 2.68 -6.69 -9.96
C ASP A 38 2.58 -6.67 -8.44
N SER A 39 3.32 -7.55 -7.75
CA SER A 39 3.39 -7.52 -6.29
C SER A 39 3.95 -6.19 -5.77
N ALA A 40 5.02 -5.69 -6.40
CA ALA A 40 5.61 -4.40 -6.03
C ALA A 40 4.62 -3.26 -6.25
N LEU A 41 3.88 -3.27 -7.37
CA LEU A 41 2.85 -2.26 -7.68
C LEU A 41 1.73 -2.30 -6.65
N ILE A 42 1.15 -3.47 -6.36
CA ILE A 42 0.06 -3.62 -5.38
C ILE A 42 0.48 -3.10 -4.01
N VAL A 43 1.64 -3.52 -3.50
CA VAL A 43 2.10 -3.06 -2.18
C VAL A 43 2.35 -1.56 -2.18
N SER A 44 2.87 -1.01 -3.28
CA SER A 44 3.12 0.43 -3.39
C SER A 44 1.83 1.23 -3.41
N VAL A 45 0.78 0.76 -4.08
CA VAL A 45 -0.55 1.38 -4.05
C VAL A 45 -1.12 1.36 -2.63
N LEU A 46 -1.04 0.23 -1.91
CA LEU A 46 -1.51 0.14 -0.53
C LEU A 46 -0.76 1.12 0.39
N LEU A 47 0.56 1.21 0.25
CA LEU A 47 1.37 2.16 1.02
C LEU A 47 1.04 3.62 0.66
N PHE A 48 0.87 3.90 -0.63
CA PHE A 48 0.52 5.22 -1.10
C PHE A 48 -0.84 5.67 -0.55
N VAL A 49 -1.85 4.80 -0.59
CA VAL A 49 -3.17 5.07 0.01
C VAL A 49 -3.06 5.33 1.51
N ASN A 50 -2.27 4.53 2.24
CA ASN A 50 -2.05 4.76 3.68
C ASN A 50 -1.36 6.09 3.96
N ILE A 51 -0.37 6.48 3.15
CA ILE A 51 0.29 7.79 3.27
C ILE A 51 -0.71 8.91 3.00
N LEU A 52 -1.51 8.81 1.93
CA LEU A 52 -2.54 9.79 1.61
C LEU A 52 -3.56 9.95 2.73
N THR A 53 -4.04 8.84 3.31
CA THR A 53 -4.95 8.85 4.46
C THR A 53 -4.34 9.58 5.67
N ILE A 54 -3.07 9.32 5.99
CA ILE A 54 -2.39 9.97 7.11
C ILE A 54 -2.22 11.47 6.83
N VAL A 55 -1.78 11.84 5.63
CA VAL A 55 -1.66 13.25 5.22
C VAL A 55 -3.01 13.93 5.35
N TYR A 56 -4.06 13.33 4.82
CA TYR A 56 -5.43 13.84 4.90
C TYR A 56 -5.88 14.09 6.35
N ILE A 57 -5.72 13.11 7.24
CA ILE A 57 -6.06 13.26 8.66
C ILE A 57 -5.23 14.36 9.33
N ALA A 58 -3.94 14.45 9.01
CA ALA A 58 -3.05 15.48 9.55
C ALA A 58 -3.45 16.89 9.08
N GLU A 59 -3.86 17.04 7.82
CA GLU A 59 -4.38 18.30 7.28
C GLU A 59 -5.61 18.78 8.04
N GLN A 60 -6.57 17.89 8.30
CA GLN A 60 -7.79 18.20 9.05
C GLN A 60 -7.50 18.65 10.49
N HIS A 61 -6.40 18.19 11.09
CA HIS A 61 -6.03 18.57 12.46
C HIS A 61 -5.08 19.77 12.56
N ILE A 62 -4.26 20.02 11.54
CA ILE A 62 -3.18 21.04 11.59
C ILE A 62 -3.51 22.25 10.70
N GLY A 63 -4.53 22.15 9.83
CA GLY A 63 -4.90 23.23 8.90
C GLY A 63 -3.93 23.38 7.73
N LEU A 64 -3.23 22.31 7.35
CA LEU A 64 -2.34 22.28 6.19
C LEU A 64 -3.14 21.92 4.93
N ASN A 65 -2.74 22.46 3.77
CA ASN A 65 -3.39 22.20 2.47
C ASN A 65 -2.42 21.55 1.47
N ILE A 66 -1.64 20.56 1.88
CA ILE A 66 -0.66 19.85 1.03
C ILE A 66 -1.35 19.13 -0.14
N LEU A 67 -2.49 18.48 0.08
CA LEU A 67 -3.23 17.73 -0.94
C LEU A 67 -3.73 18.63 -2.08
N GLN A 68 -4.10 19.89 -1.79
CA GLN A 68 -4.51 20.85 -2.82
C GLN A 68 -3.38 21.26 -3.77
N HIS A 69 -2.13 21.12 -3.35
CA HIS A 69 -0.96 21.45 -4.16
C HIS A 69 -0.47 20.27 -5.02
N LEU A 70 -1.10 19.09 -4.90
CA LEU A 70 -0.78 17.97 -5.78
C LEU A 70 -1.25 18.28 -7.21
N PRO A 71 -0.42 18.02 -8.23
CA PRO A 71 -0.75 18.30 -9.63
C PRO A 71 -1.71 17.26 -10.24
N ILE A 72 -2.68 16.79 -9.44
CA ILE A 72 -3.70 15.81 -9.82
C ILE A 72 -5.05 16.52 -9.70
N LYS A 73 -5.56 17.03 -10.83
CA LYS A 73 -6.75 17.89 -10.85
C LYS A 73 -8.02 17.13 -11.20
N SER A 74 -7.93 16.17 -12.11
CA SER A 74 -9.11 15.43 -12.60
C SER A 74 -8.74 14.05 -13.12
N ARG A 75 -9.65 13.09 -12.93
CA ARG A 75 -9.54 11.74 -13.52
C ARG A 75 -9.61 11.74 -15.05
N ASN A 76 -10.15 12.80 -15.67
CA ASN A 76 -10.29 12.91 -17.12
C ASN A 76 -9.09 13.60 -17.79
N ASP A 77 -8.16 14.14 -17.00
CA ASP A 77 -7.00 14.86 -17.50
C ASP A 77 -5.78 13.92 -17.59
N LEU A 78 -5.22 13.77 -18.79
CA LEU A 78 -4.08 12.91 -19.06
C LEU A 78 -2.84 13.35 -18.27
N LEU A 79 -2.65 14.66 -18.03
CA LEU A 79 -1.53 15.15 -17.23
C LEU A 79 -1.65 14.72 -15.77
N SER A 80 -2.86 14.70 -15.21
CA SER A 80 -3.11 14.17 -13.86
C SER A 80 -2.72 12.69 -13.72
N TRP A 81 -2.89 11.88 -14.77
CA TRP A 81 -2.41 10.49 -14.79
C TRP A 81 -0.88 10.39 -14.84
N VAL A 82 -0.22 11.21 -15.67
CA VAL A 82 1.25 11.27 -15.74
C VAL A 82 1.83 11.64 -14.39
N TRP A 83 1.27 12.66 -13.72
CA TRP A 83 1.71 13.07 -12.39
C TRP A 83 1.49 11.99 -11.34
N SER A 84 0.37 11.27 -11.38
CA SER A 84 0.11 10.14 -10.49
C SER A 84 1.18 9.05 -10.61
N VAL A 85 1.59 8.72 -11.85
CA VAL A 85 2.68 7.76 -12.10
C VAL A 85 4.02 8.27 -11.56
N ILE A 86 4.35 9.54 -11.80
CA ILE A 86 5.59 10.15 -11.31
C ILE A 86 5.65 10.10 -9.77
N ILE A 87 4.54 10.35 -9.09
CA ILE A 87 4.45 10.36 -7.63
C ILE A 87 4.59 8.94 -7.04
N ILE A 88 3.94 7.93 -7.65
CA ILE A 88 3.95 6.57 -7.10
C ILE A 88 5.24 5.80 -7.45
N MET A 89 5.90 6.13 -8.55
CA MET A 89 7.03 5.36 -9.07
C MET A 89 8.25 5.25 -8.13
N PRO A 90 8.61 6.27 -7.33
CA PRO A 90 9.63 6.13 -6.29
C PRO A 90 9.30 5.04 -5.27
N ILE A 91 8.03 4.93 -4.85
CA ILE A 91 7.57 3.90 -3.91
C ILE A 91 7.69 2.51 -4.56
N VAL A 92 7.23 2.37 -5.82
CA VAL A 92 7.35 1.12 -6.59
C VAL A 92 8.80 0.67 -6.73
N THR A 93 9.68 1.59 -7.10
CA THR A 93 11.11 1.32 -7.27
C THR A 93 11.75 0.87 -5.95
N TYR A 94 11.42 1.54 -4.85
CA TYR A 94 11.88 1.19 -3.51
C TYR A 94 11.40 -0.21 -3.12
N MET A 95 10.10 -0.48 -3.22
CA MET A 95 9.52 -1.78 -2.86
C MET A 95 10.11 -2.92 -3.70
N TYR A 96 10.29 -2.69 -5.00
CA TYR A 96 10.90 -3.68 -5.88
C TYR A 96 12.34 -4.00 -5.47
N ARG A 97 13.17 -2.98 -5.24
CA ARG A 97 14.58 -3.17 -4.87
C ARG A 97 14.75 -3.85 -3.52
N CYS A 98 13.91 -3.50 -2.54
CA CYS A 98 14.02 -4.00 -1.18
C CYS A 98 13.46 -5.41 -1.01
N TYR A 99 12.34 -5.74 -1.68
CA TYR A 99 11.59 -6.96 -1.38
C TYR A 99 11.37 -7.88 -2.59
N PHE A 100 11.13 -7.34 -3.78
CA PHE A 100 10.70 -8.14 -4.94
C PHE A 100 11.81 -8.46 -5.95
N ARG A 101 13.03 -7.98 -5.74
CA ARG A 101 14.21 -8.44 -6.49
C ARG A 101 14.34 -9.95 -6.33
N LYS A 102 14.72 -10.67 -7.40
CA LYS A 102 14.74 -12.14 -7.44
C LYS A 102 15.36 -12.78 -6.19
N SER A 103 16.57 -12.35 -5.80
CA SER A 103 17.27 -12.87 -4.63
C SER A 103 16.56 -12.57 -3.31
N ARG A 104 15.92 -11.40 -3.19
CA ARG A 104 15.22 -10.98 -1.96
C ARG A 104 13.92 -11.75 -1.77
N ILE A 105 13.11 -11.87 -2.81
CA ILE A 105 11.83 -12.57 -2.71
C ILE A 105 12.02 -14.07 -2.55
N SER A 106 13.02 -14.68 -3.20
CA SER A 106 13.36 -16.09 -2.99
C SER A 106 13.72 -16.37 -1.53
N HIS A 107 14.65 -15.59 -0.97
CA HIS A 107 15.01 -15.71 0.46
C HIS A 107 13.80 -15.51 1.38
N LEU A 108 12.91 -14.57 1.05
CA LEU A 108 11.70 -14.34 1.84
C LEU A 108 10.73 -15.52 1.77
N VAL A 109 10.60 -16.16 0.62
CA VAL A 109 9.79 -17.38 0.47
C VAL A 109 10.36 -18.52 1.30
N ASP A 110 11.68 -18.73 1.24
CA ASP A 110 12.36 -19.79 2.01
C ASP A 110 12.17 -19.57 3.52
N GLU A 111 12.38 -18.34 4.01
CA GLU A 111 12.18 -17.98 5.42
C GLU A 111 10.75 -18.27 5.91
N TYR A 112 9.74 -18.09 5.05
CA TYR A 112 8.34 -18.32 5.43
C TYR A 112 7.91 -19.78 5.28
N GLN A 113 8.59 -20.58 4.45
CA GLN A 113 8.36 -22.03 4.40
C GLN A 113 8.80 -22.74 5.68
N GLU A 114 9.82 -22.21 6.36
CA GLU A 114 10.30 -22.73 7.64
C GLU A 114 9.40 -22.36 8.83
N LYS A 115 8.47 -21.40 8.66
CA LYS A 115 7.57 -20.96 9.74
C LYS A 115 6.46 -21.98 10.00
N SER A 116 6.03 -22.05 11.26
CA SER A 116 4.96 -22.97 11.66
C SER A 116 3.63 -22.68 10.94
N PRO A 117 2.79 -23.70 10.68
CA PRO A 117 1.48 -23.52 10.03
C PRO A 117 0.59 -22.52 10.76
N LYS A 118 0.65 -22.49 12.09
CA LYS A 118 -0.06 -21.50 12.92
C LYS A 118 0.40 -20.07 12.61
N ARG A 119 1.72 -19.82 12.53
CA ARG A 119 2.26 -18.49 12.19
C ARG A 119 1.84 -18.06 10.78
N LEU A 120 1.85 -18.99 9.82
CA LEU A 120 1.41 -18.73 8.46
C LEU A 120 -0.09 -18.40 8.38
N PHE A 121 -0.92 -19.07 9.16
CA PHE A 121 -2.35 -18.76 9.24
C PHE A 121 -2.58 -17.33 9.74
N TRP A 122 -1.98 -16.96 10.88
CA TRP A 122 -2.09 -15.61 11.42
C TRP A 122 -1.55 -14.53 10.48
N GLY A 123 -0.46 -14.81 9.76
CA GLY A 123 0.07 -13.90 8.75
C GLY A 123 -0.93 -13.63 7.61
N LYS A 124 -1.64 -14.66 7.12
CA LYS A 124 -2.70 -14.47 6.11
C LYS A 124 -3.84 -13.60 6.63
N VAL A 125 -4.31 -13.90 7.85
CA VAL A 125 -5.41 -13.16 8.48
C VAL A 125 -5.01 -11.69 8.65
N PHE A 126 -3.80 -11.43 9.14
CA PHE A 126 -3.27 -10.08 9.28
C PHE A 126 -3.19 -9.35 7.94
N PHE A 127 -2.68 -10.00 6.90
CA PHE A 127 -2.59 -9.41 5.57
C PHE A 127 -3.96 -9.04 4.99
N VAL A 128 -4.96 -9.92 5.10
CA VAL A 128 -6.32 -9.64 4.64
C VAL A 128 -6.91 -8.47 5.43
N PHE A 129 -6.73 -8.45 6.75
CA PHE A 129 -7.20 -7.36 7.58
C PHE A 129 -6.54 -6.03 7.20
N TYR A 130 -5.22 -6.02 6.99
CA TYR A 130 -4.47 -4.83 6.55
C TYR A 130 -4.97 -4.29 5.20
N CYS A 131 -5.16 -5.17 4.22
CA CYS A 131 -5.66 -4.77 2.91
C CYS A 131 -7.07 -4.17 3.03
N SER A 132 -7.97 -4.84 3.76
CA SER A 132 -9.34 -4.36 3.96
C SER A 132 -9.38 -3.04 4.72
N SER A 133 -8.61 -2.91 5.81
CA SER A 133 -8.59 -1.69 6.62
C SER A 133 -8.02 -0.50 5.86
N THR A 134 -6.99 -0.70 5.02
CA THR A 134 -6.42 0.34 4.15
C THR A 134 -7.52 1.00 3.30
N TRP A 135 -8.38 0.19 2.66
CA TRP A 135 -9.47 0.70 1.83
C TRP A 135 -10.62 1.27 2.66
N ILE A 136 -11.05 0.59 3.72
CA ILE A 136 -12.15 1.04 4.57
C ILE A 136 -11.83 2.41 5.19
N ILE A 137 -10.64 2.58 5.76
CA ILE A 137 -10.23 3.82 6.41
C ILE A 137 -10.10 4.94 5.38
N PHE A 138 -9.51 4.67 4.21
CA PHE A 138 -9.41 5.66 3.14
C PHE A 138 -10.79 6.13 2.66
N PHE A 139 -11.71 5.21 2.36
CA PHE A 139 -13.06 5.59 1.94
C PHE A 139 -13.82 6.31 3.05
N TYR A 140 -13.70 5.88 4.30
CA TYR A 140 -14.31 6.56 5.43
C TYR A 140 -13.80 8.00 5.58
N ALA A 141 -12.49 8.21 5.46
CA ALA A 141 -11.87 9.53 5.51
C ALA A 141 -12.39 10.46 4.40
N VAL A 142 -12.50 9.95 3.17
CA VAL A 142 -12.99 10.72 2.02
C VAL A 142 -14.51 10.95 2.07
N ILE A 143 -15.31 9.97 2.50
CA ILE A 143 -16.77 10.08 2.55
C ILE A 143 -17.22 11.05 3.64
N ILE A 144 -16.58 11.04 4.80
CA ILE A 144 -16.91 11.99 5.88
C ILE A 144 -16.71 13.44 5.43
N ASP A 145 -15.63 13.71 4.70
CA ASP A 145 -15.37 15.06 4.17
C ASP A 145 -16.52 15.55 3.28
N ASN A 146 -16.97 14.68 2.36
CA ASN A 146 -18.06 15.01 1.46
C ASN A 146 -19.36 15.27 2.21
N ASN A 147 -19.65 14.51 3.27
CA ASN A 147 -20.85 14.73 4.10
C ASN A 147 -20.74 15.99 4.97
N ILE A 148 -19.55 16.38 5.42
CA ILE A 148 -19.34 17.63 6.16
C ILE A 148 -19.46 18.84 5.22
N GLY A 149 -18.92 18.77 4.01
CA GLY A 149 -19.06 19.82 2.99
C GLY A 149 -20.52 20.19 2.70
N TYR A 150 -21.42 19.21 2.58
CA TYR A 150 -22.87 19.47 2.43
C TYR A 150 -23.54 20.10 3.67
N SER A 151 -22.95 19.99 4.86
CA SER A 151 -23.49 20.57 6.09
C SER A 151 -23.03 22.01 6.34
N VAL A 152 -21.90 22.42 5.77
CA VAL A 152 -21.37 23.80 5.90
C VAL A 152 -22.00 24.74 4.88
N ASP A 153 -22.44 24.24 3.72
CA ASP A 153 -23.15 25.03 2.69
C ASP A 153 -24.63 25.32 3.04
N LEU A 154 -25.09 24.95 4.24
CA LEU A 154 -26.49 25.07 4.68
C LEU A 154 -26.69 26.06 5.84
N PHE A 155 -25.68 26.87 6.18
CA PHE A 155 -25.77 27.98 7.16
C PHE A 155 -25.27 29.31 6.60
#